data_AF-A0AAN7UDX9-F1
#
_entry.id   AF-A0AAN7UDX9-F1
#
_cell.length_a   1.000
_cell.length_b   1.000
_cell.length_c   1.000
_cell.angle_alpha   90.00
_cell.angle_beta   90.00
_cell.angle_gamma   90.00
#
_symmetry.space_group_name_H-M   'P 1'
#
loop_
_entity.id
_entity.type
_entity.pdbx_description
1 polymer ?
#
loop_
_entity_poly.entity_id
_entity_poly.type
_entity_poly.pdbx_seq_one_letter_code
_entity_poly.pdbx_strand_id
1 'polypeptide(L)'
;MSKPDHLERTAADPRDKSLHTVILQRIEEVNDSTRIFRLGIPRDAPPIRFLPGQWLDVYIPGVETAGGFTITSTPREARLAHPPMGENKYSAGENRASPKREEGPFLELAVQKSPDNPPAAWLYGSPSAIIGQELRVRVGGGFVWPPPGINVRSLRRVVFVAGGVGVNPLVSMLSSLASSPATPALEARFLYSAKDPGVSEGSASRNARNILFLERIAQVFHEGRVKGELEVFLTGGDTKESAGMDGEKGDEDRIAVAGGDNGTKDGDDDQGNFTIPFHSRRCTVNTDVAKAVGNPRFAVVYVCGVPTMTDDFVAKLTGREAEGGFGMEPHRVLCEKWW
;
A
#
# COMPACT_ATOMS: atom_id res chain seq x y z
N MET A 1 26.35 18.44 2.23
CA MET A 1 25.85 17.72 3.42
C MET A 1 25.28 16.40 2.95
N SER A 2 25.54 15.28 3.64
CA SER A 2 24.88 14.00 3.37
C SER A 2 23.37 14.14 3.60
N LYS A 3 22.56 13.40 2.84
CA LYS A 3 21.13 13.31 3.15
C LYS A 3 21.00 12.62 4.52
N PRO A 4 20.14 13.10 5.43
CA PRO A 4 19.98 12.48 6.74
C PRO A 4 19.50 11.04 6.57
N ASP A 5 19.87 10.14 7.48
CA ASP A 5 19.40 8.75 7.44
C ASP A 5 17.95 8.62 7.96
N HIS A 6 17.43 7.39 7.97
CA HIS A 6 16.06 7.12 8.44
C HIS A 6 15.85 7.52 9.90
N LEU A 7 16.78 7.16 10.80
CA LEU A 7 16.65 7.41 12.23
C LEU A 7 16.75 8.91 12.54
N GLU A 8 17.59 9.65 11.82
CA GLU A 8 17.70 11.10 11.92
C GLU A 8 16.43 11.79 11.43
N ARG A 9 15.89 11.39 10.26
CA ARG A 9 14.68 12.00 9.68
C ARG A 9 13.46 11.83 10.56
N THR A 10 13.34 10.66 11.19
CA THR A 10 12.16 10.26 11.95
C THR A 10 12.41 10.32 13.46
N ALA A 11 13.43 11.03 13.94
CA ALA A 11 13.83 11.03 15.35
C ALA A 11 12.71 11.46 16.32
N ALA A 12 11.80 12.33 15.86
CA ALA A 12 10.64 12.79 16.64
C ALA A 12 9.43 11.85 16.58
N ASP A 13 9.44 10.84 15.70
CA ASP A 13 8.33 9.91 15.55
C ASP A 13 8.22 8.91 16.71
N PRO A 14 6.99 8.54 17.09
CA PRO A 14 6.77 7.53 18.12
C PRO A 14 7.35 6.19 17.68
N ARG A 15 7.98 5.48 18.61
CA ARG A 15 8.54 4.13 18.41
C ARG A 15 8.20 3.23 19.59
N ASP A 16 7.97 1.97 19.30
CA ASP A 16 7.91 0.94 20.34
C ASP A 16 9.30 0.77 20.97
N LYS A 17 9.34 0.43 22.26
CA LYS A 17 10.59 0.12 22.97
C LYS A 17 11.14 -1.25 22.59
N SER A 18 10.25 -2.14 22.14
CA SER A 18 10.52 -3.52 21.81
C SER A 18 11.30 -3.65 20.51
N LEU A 19 12.23 -4.60 20.48
CA LEU A 19 12.97 -4.99 19.28
C LEU A 19 12.71 -6.47 19.02
N HIS A 20 12.09 -6.75 17.88
CA HIS A 20 11.59 -8.07 17.52
C HIS A 20 12.53 -8.76 16.54
N THR A 21 12.57 -10.09 16.59
CA THR A 21 13.27 -10.90 15.58
C THR A 21 12.25 -11.38 14.56
N VAL A 22 12.59 -11.28 13.27
CA VAL A 22 11.80 -11.78 12.14
C VAL A 22 12.72 -12.47 11.15
N ILE A 23 12.16 -13.35 10.32
CA ILE A 23 12.91 -14.11 9.31
C ILE A 23 12.43 -13.70 7.92
N LEU A 24 13.34 -13.35 7.01
CA LEU A 24 12.96 -13.07 5.62
C LEU A 24 12.55 -14.37 4.92
N GLN A 25 11.24 -14.56 4.67
CA GLN A 25 10.70 -15.82 4.15
C GLN A 25 10.45 -15.80 2.65
N ARG A 26 9.96 -14.67 2.11
CA ARG A 26 9.55 -14.58 0.71
C ARG A 26 9.92 -13.23 0.12
N ILE A 27 10.30 -13.26 -1.15
CA ILE A 27 10.52 -12.09 -1.98
C ILE A 27 9.66 -12.24 -3.24
N GLU A 28 8.96 -11.18 -3.60
CA GLU A 28 8.17 -11.10 -4.83
C GLU A 28 8.59 -9.85 -5.60
N GLU A 29 8.90 -10.00 -6.88
CA GLU A 29 9.21 -8.88 -7.76
C GLU A 29 7.91 -8.35 -8.36
N VAL A 30 7.61 -7.08 -8.12
CA VAL A 30 6.39 -6.43 -8.65
C VAL A 30 6.70 -5.79 -10.01
N ASN A 31 7.83 -5.11 -10.08
CA ASN A 31 8.38 -4.49 -11.29
C ASN A 31 9.90 -4.27 -11.09
N ASP A 32 10.57 -3.77 -12.11
CA ASP A 32 12.03 -3.55 -12.14
C ASP A 32 12.59 -2.70 -11.00
N SER A 33 11.72 -1.95 -10.32
CA SER A 33 12.09 -1.01 -9.27
C SER A 33 11.53 -1.35 -7.90
N THR A 34 10.66 -2.36 -7.74
CA THR A 34 9.99 -2.64 -6.45
C THR A 34 9.88 -4.13 -6.16
N ARG A 35 10.26 -4.52 -4.94
CA ARG A 35 10.11 -5.87 -4.38
C ARG A 35 9.21 -5.85 -3.14
N ILE A 36 8.42 -6.90 -2.96
CA ILE A 36 7.67 -7.19 -1.74
C ILE A 36 8.41 -8.24 -0.93
N PHE A 37 8.49 -8.06 0.38
CA PHE A 37 9.18 -8.94 1.32
C PHE A 37 8.19 -9.41 2.38
N ARG A 38 8.12 -10.72 2.64
CA ARG A 38 7.42 -11.26 3.82
C ARG A 38 8.42 -11.63 4.89
N LEU A 39 8.23 -11.04 6.06
CA LEU A 39 9.02 -11.24 7.27
C LEU A 39 8.22 -12.10 8.24
N GLY A 40 8.54 -13.39 8.29
CA GLY A 40 7.91 -14.34 9.20
C GLY A 40 8.23 -14.02 10.65
N ILE A 41 7.22 -14.08 11.51
CA ILE A 41 7.39 -13.94 12.95
C ILE A 41 7.66 -15.36 13.48
N PRO A 42 8.78 -15.63 14.19
CA PRO A 42 9.06 -16.95 14.74
C PRO A 42 8.03 -17.40 15.79
N ARG A 43 7.81 -18.72 15.96
CA ARG A 43 6.82 -19.28 16.92
C ARG A 43 7.03 -18.82 18.35
N ASP A 44 8.28 -18.75 18.76
CA ASP A 44 8.66 -18.40 20.14
C ASP A 44 8.87 -16.89 20.32
N ALA A 45 8.63 -16.09 19.27
CA ALA A 45 8.76 -14.64 19.34
C ALA A 45 7.52 -14.01 20.00
N PRO A 46 7.70 -12.93 20.79
CA PRO A 46 6.57 -12.17 21.30
C PRO A 46 5.70 -11.60 20.17
N PRO A 47 4.37 -11.50 20.36
CA PRO A 47 3.49 -10.92 19.34
C PRO A 47 3.89 -9.49 19.00
N ILE A 48 3.98 -9.19 17.71
CA ILE A 48 4.26 -7.84 17.21
C ILE A 48 2.93 -7.11 17.04
N ARG A 49 2.77 -5.97 17.72
CA ARG A 49 1.57 -5.14 17.65
C ARG A 49 1.90 -3.83 16.94
N PHE A 50 1.04 -3.45 16.01
CA PHE A 50 1.15 -2.19 15.27
C PHE A 50 -0.23 -1.74 14.79
N LEU A 51 -0.31 -0.49 14.36
CA LEU A 51 -1.46 0.09 13.67
C LEU A 51 -1.19 0.17 12.15
N PRO A 52 -2.21 -0.01 11.30
CA PRO A 52 -2.08 0.16 9.87
C PRO A 52 -1.53 1.54 9.51
N GLY A 53 -0.51 1.57 8.65
CA GLY A 53 0.21 2.80 8.26
C GLY A 53 1.56 3.01 8.96
N GLN A 54 1.84 2.28 10.05
CA GLN A 54 3.15 2.30 10.71
C GLN A 54 4.25 1.66 9.84
N TRP A 55 5.50 1.98 10.17
CA TRP A 55 6.70 1.48 9.52
C TRP A 55 7.58 0.67 10.50
N LEU A 56 8.62 0.01 9.97
CA LEU A 56 9.66 -0.67 10.74
C LEU A 56 11.00 0.04 10.60
N ASP A 57 11.70 0.27 11.71
CA ASP A 57 13.16 0.33 11.71
C ASP A 57 13.64 -1.11 11.46
N VAL A 58 14.29 -1.38 10.33
CA VAL A 58 14.82 -2.69 9.96
C VAL A 58 16.34 -2.67 10.10
N TYR A 59 16.84 -3.44 11.06
CA TYR A 59 18.26 -3.60 11.35
C TYR A 59 18.76 -4.87 10.67
N ILE A 60 19.68 -4.68 9.73
CA ILE A 60 20.24 -5.74 8.89
C ILE A 60 21.62 -6.13 9.44
N PRO A 61 21.94 -7.43 9.59
CA PRO A 61 23.27 -7.87 10.00
C PRO A 61 24.38 -7.29 9.09
N GLY A 62 25.37 -6.65 9.69
CA GLY A 62 26.50 -6.05 8.97
C GLY A 62 26.22 -4.69 8.32
N VAL A 63 25.02 -4.11 8.50
CA VAL A 63 24.70 -2.75 8.06
C VAL A 63 24.55 -1.85 9.29
N GLU A 64 25.33 -0.77 9.34
CA GLU A 64 25.42 0.10 10.52
C GLU A 64 24.11 0.88 10.80
N THR A 65 23.41 1.28 9.75
CA THR A 65 22.19 2.09 9.83
C THR A 65 20.93 1.23 9.68
N ALA A 66 19.87 1.56 10.42
CA ALA A 66 18.55 0.96 10.19
C ALA A 66 17.86 1.55 8.95
N GLY A 67 17.12 0.73 8.22
CA GLY A 67 16.24 1.18 7.14
C GLY A 67 14.82 1.45 7.64
N GLY A 68 14.15 2.45 7.09
CA GLY A 68 12.74 2.73 7.38
C GLY A 68 11.84 2.22 6.28
N PHE A 69 11.00 1.23 6.59
CA PHE A 69 10.10 0.64 5.59
C PHE A 69 8.68 0.49 6.14
N THR A 70 7.70 1.03 5.42
CA THR A 70 6.29 0.93 5.80
C THR A 70 5.79 -0.50 5.80
N ILE A 71 5.01 -0.86 6.83
CA ILE A 71 4.33 -2.16 6.92
C ILE A 71 3.13 -2.12 5.96
N THR A 72 3.10 -3.00 4.97
CA THR A 72 2.04 -3.07 3.95
C THR A 72 0.99 -4.13 4.28
N SER A 73 1.29 -5.06 5.19
CA SER A 73 0.32 -6.01 5.75
C SER A 73 -0.56 -5.37 6.82
N THR A 74 -1.65 -6.06 7.14
CA THR A 74 -2.58 -5.74 8.23
C THR A 74 -2.05 -6.26 9.57
N PRO A 75 -2.46 -5.66 10.70
CA PRO A 75 -2.18 -6.22 12.02
C PRO A 75 -2.74 -7.64 12.23
N ARG A 76 -3.74 -8.05 11.45
CA ARG A 76 -4.32 -9.40 11.52
C ARG A 76 -3.34 -10.46 11.00
N GLU A 77 -2.58 -10.16 9.95
CA GLU A 77 -1.59 -11.07 9.36
C GLU A 77 -0.43 -11.35 10.33
N ALA A 78 0.00 -10.35 11.10
CA ALA A 78 1.00 -10.53 12.15
C ALA A 78 0.51 -11.34 13.36
N ARG A 79 -0.78 -11.69 13.41
CA ARG A 79 -1.41 -12.47 14.49
C ARG A 79 -2.02 -13.79 14.02
N LEU A 80 -1.73 -14.22 12.79
CA LEU A 80 -2.15 -15.53 12.31
C LEU A 80 -1.58 -16.63 13.22
N ALA A 81 -2.31 -17.73 13.33
CA ALA A 81 -1.80 -18.91 14.01
C ALA A 81 -0.65 -19.51 13.21
N HIS A 82 0.37 -20.00 13.92
CA HIS A 82 1.40 -20.80 13.30
C HIS A 82 0.81 -22.12 12.77
N PRO A 83 1.33 -22.66 11.66
CA PRO A 83 1.04 -24.02 11.23
C PRO A 83 1.36 -25.04 12.34
N PRO A 84 0.76 -26.24 12.36
CA PRO A 84 1.11 -27.29 13.31
C PRO A 84 2.60 -27.67 13.26
N MET A 85 3.21 -28.02 14.39
CA MET A 85 4.57 -28.59 14.40
C MET A 85 4.56 -29.97 13.72
N GLY A 86 5.42 -30.19 12.73
CA GLY A 86 5.62 -31.50 12.10
C GLY A 86 5.38 -31.57 10.59
N GLU A 87 4.88 -30.52 9.95
CA GLU A 87 4.91 -30.42 8.47
C GLU A 87 6.27 -29.87 8.02
N ASN A 88 7.28 -30.74 8.02
CA ASN A 88 8.52 -30.50 7.29
C ASN A 88 8.19 -30.45 5.79
N LYS A 89 8.07 -29.25 5.21
CA LYS A 89 8.06 -29.05 3.76
C LYS A 89 9.25 -28.19 3.32
N TYR A 90 10.46 -28.61 3.67
CA TYR A 90 11.63 -28.35 2.81
C TYR A 90 11.75 -29.49 1.79
N SER A 91 10.64 -29.84 1.13
CA SER A 91 10.68 -30.64 -0.08
C SER A 91 10.72 -29.65 -1.22
N ALA A 92 11.92 -29.40 -1.74
CA ALA A 92 12.11 -28.65 -2.96
C ALA A 92 11.33 -29.34 -4.09
N GLY A 93 10.34 -28.64 -4.64
CA GLY A 93 9.58 -29.08 -5.82
C GLY A 93 8.22 -29.67 -5.47
N GLU A 94 7.19 -28.84 -5.53
CA GLU A 94 5.92 -29.14 -6.22
C GLU A 94 4.99 -27.92 -6.15
N ASN A 95 4.53 -27.49 -7.32
CA ASN A 95 3.45 -26.51 -7.49
C ASN A 95 2.17 -27.03 -6.80
N ARG A 96 1.92 -26.62 -5.55
CA ARG A 96 0.59 -26.71 -4.95
C ARG A 96 -0.01 -25.31 -4.83
N ALA A 97 -0.97 -25.06 -5.73
CA ALA A 97 -1.84 -23.90 -5.73
C ALA A 97 -2.78 -23.95 -4.52
N SER A 98 -2.31 -23.52 -3.35
CA SER A 98 -3.14 -23.12 -2.19
C SER A 98 -2.31 -22.28 -1.20
N PRO A 99 -2.06 -20.98 -1.46
CA PRO A 99 -1.02 -20.22 -0.77
C PRO A 99 -1.42 -19.57 0.56
N LYS A 100 -2.68 -19.67 1.03
CA LYS A 100 -3.18 -18.78 2.10
C LYS A 100 -3.09 -19.29 3.55
N ARG A 101 -2.88 -20.59 3.80
CA ARG A 101 -2.92 -21.15 5.17
C ARG A 101 -1.58 -21.64 5.74
N GLU A 102 -0.52 -21.69 4.93
CA GLU A 102 0.69 -22.44 5.29
C GLU A 102 1.86 -21.60 5.87
N GLU A 103 1.79 -20.26 5.87
CA GLU A 103 3.00 -19.42 6.15
C GLU A 103 3.08 -18.82 7.57
N GLY A 104 2.07 -19.01 8.43
CA GLY A 104 2.06 -18.45 9.80
C GLY A 104 1.95 -16.92 9.84
N PRO A 105 2.22 -16.28 11.00
CA PRO A 105 2.17 -14.82 11.13
C PRO A 105 3.36 -14.12 10.49
N PHE A 106 3.09 -13.00 9.81
CA PHE A 106 4.14 -12.24 9.11
C PHE A 106 3.89 -10.72 9.10
N LEU A 107 4.97 -9.97 8.86
CA LEU A 107 4.95 -8.57 8.43
C LEU A 107 5.30 -8.51 6.94
N GLU A 108 4.73 -7.56 6.21
CA GLU A 108 5.02 -7.35 4.77
C GLU A 108 5.59 -5.96 4.54
N LEU A 109 6.62 -5.86 3.71
CA LEU A 109 7.22 -4.62 3.25
C LEU A 109 7.18 -4.56 1.72
N ALA A 110 7.04 -3.35 1.16
CA ALA A 110 7.36 -3.08 -0.24
C ALA A 110 8.50 -2.07 -0.30
N VAL A 111 9.61 -2.46 -0.92
CA VAL A 111 10.84 -1.66 -0.94
C VAL A 111 11.20 -1.35 -2.39
N GLN A 112 11.43 -0.07 -2.65
CA GLN A 112 11.94 0.39 -3.94
C GLN A 112 13.47 0.24 -4.00
N LYS A 113 14.00 -0.04 -5.19
CA LYS A 113 15.44 -0.12 -5.43
C LYS A 113 16.10 1.21 -5.12
N SER A 114 16.96 1.22 -4.09
CA SER A 114 17.72 2.39 -3.67
C SER A 114 19.14 1.99 -3.32
N PRO A 115 20.08 1.97 -4.30
CA PRO A 115 21.47 1.55 -4.09
C PRO A 115 22.23 2.40 -3.07
N ASP A 116 21.84 3.68 -2.94
CA ASP A 116 22.47 4.63 -2.03
C ASP A 116 21.93 4.53 -0.58
N ASN A 117 20.94 3.68 -0.33
CA ASN A 117 20.41 3.37 0.99
C ASN A 117 20.89 1.96 1.38
N PRO A 118 21.86 1.81 2.31
CA PRO A 118 22.49 0.52 2.56
C PRO A 118 21.50 -0.60 2.96
N PRO A 119 20.49 -0.35 3.81
CA PRO A 119 19.45 -1.34 4.08
C PRO A 119 18.64 -1.76 2.84
N ALA A 120 18.21 -0.80 2.02
CA ALA A 120 17.47 -1.11 0.79
C ALA A 120 18.34 -1.84 -0.23
N ALA A 121 19.62 -1.45 -0.36
CA ALA A 121 20.59 -2.12 -1.23
C ALA A 121 20.79 -3.59 -0.83
N TRP A 122 20.88 -3.88 0.48
CA TRP A 122 20.95 -5.25 0.97
C TRP A 122 19.69 -6.06 0.63
N LEU A 123 18.50 -5.47 0.80
CA LEU A 123 17.22 -6.12 0.44
C LEU A 123 17.10 -6.38 -1.07
N TYR A 124 17.84 -5.63 -1.89
CA TYR A 124 17.97 -5.85 -3.33
C TYR A 124 19.05 -6.87 -3.73
N GLY A 125 19.72 -7.49 -2.75
CA GLY A 125 20.66 -8.58 -2.97
C GLY A 125 20.03 -9.82 -3.63
N SER A 126 20.86 -10.84 -3.87
CA SER A 126 20.41 -12.12 -4.42
C SER A 126 19.41 -12.79 -3.46
N PRO A 127 18.22 -13.20 -3.92
CA PRO A 127 17.24 -13.89 -3.07
C PRO A 127 17.82 -15.09 -2.32
N SER A 128 18.69 -15.88 -2.97
CA SER A 128 19.34 -17.04 -2.37
C SER A 128 20.28 -16.72 -1.21
N ALA A 129 20.77 -15.48 -1.12
CA ALA A 129 21.69 -15.05 -0.06
C ALA A 129 20.95 -14.47 1.16
N ILE A 130 19.75 -13.93 0.96
CA ILE A 130 19.03 -13.16 1.99
C ILE A 130 17.78 -13.86 2.53
N ILE A 131 17.15 -14.76 1.77
CA ILE A 131 16.04 -15.58 2.29
C ILE A 131 16.56 -16.49 3.41
N GLY A 132 15.78 -16.58 4.49
CA GLY A 132 16.13 -17.32 5.71
C GLY A 132 16.95 -16.52 6.72
N GLN A 133 17.43 -15.33 6.37
CA GLN A 133 18.20 -14.49 7.30
C GLN A 133 17.29 -13.90 8.38
N GLU A 134 17.83 -13.83 9.60
CA GLU A 134 17.21 -13.14 10.72
C GLU A 134 17.46 -11.63 10.63
N LEU A 135 16.39 -10.86 10.78
CA LEU A 135 16.42 -9.40 10.88
C LEU A 135 15.87 -8.98 12.24
N ARG A 136 16.31 -7.81 12.71
CA ARG A 136 15.75 -7.18 13.91
C ARG A 136 14.88 -6.01 13.48
N VAL A 137 13.67 -5.90 14.01
CA VAL A 137 12.71 -4.87 13.62
C VAL A 137 12.07 -4.18 14.82
N ARG A 138 11.84 -2.87 14.69
CA ARG A 138 11.11 -2.06 15.68
C ARG A 138 10.01 -1.29 14.97
N VAL A 139 8.80 -1.33 15.53
CA VAL A 139 7.65 -0.60 15.00
C VAL A 139 7.77 0.89 15.34
N GLY A 140 7.49 1.76 14.37
CA GLY A 140 7.45 3.20 14.53
C GLY A 140 6.45 3.90 13.60
N GLY A 141 6.30 5.20 13.79
CA GLY A 141 5.48 6.07 12.95
C GLY A 141 4.11 6.42 13.55
N GLY A 142 3.67 7.65 13.29
CA GLY A 142 2.39 8.21 13.73
C GLY A 142 1.31 8.31 12.65
N PHE A 143 1.63 7.98 11.39
CA PHE A 143 0.70 8.00 10.26
C PHE A 143 -0.18 6.75 10.26
N VAL A 144 -1.25 6.76 11.07
CA VAL A 144 -2.00 5.54 11.42
C VAL A 144 -3.51 5.64 11.16
N TRP A 145 -4.12 4.49 10.87
CA TRP A 145 -5.56 4.29 10.98
C TRP A 145 -5.92 3.48 12.24
N PRO A 146 -6.96 3.84 13.02
CA PRO A 146 -7.75 5.08 12.96
C PRO A 146 -6.93 6.36 13.17
N PRO A 147 -7.39 7.50 12.62
CA PRO A 147 -6.69 8.77 12.78
C PRO A 147 -6.68 9.19 14.27
N PRO A 148 -5.52 9.56 14.83
CA PRO A 148 -5.45 10.02 16.22
C PRO A 148 -6.36 11.23 16.47
N GLY A 149 -7.09 11.21 17.59
CA GLY A 149 -7.95 12.33 17.99
C GLY A 149 -9.25 12.50 17.20
N ILE A 150 -9.54 11.64 16.21
CA ILE A 150 -10.77 11.72 15.42
C ILE A 150 -11.73 10.59 15.79
N ASN A 151 -12.98 10.95 16.10
CA ASN A 151 -14.05 9.98 16.24
C ASN A 151 -14.46 9.44 14.86
N VAL A 152 -14.03 8.22 14.52
CA VAL A 152 -14.33 7.57 13.22
C VAL A 152 -15.84 7.47 12.95
N ARG A 153 -16.69 7.37 13.98
CA ARG A 153 -18.16 7.33 13.79
C ARG A 153 -18.74 8.64 13.25
N SER A 154 -18.01 9.75 13.42
CA SER A 154 -18.39 11.04 12.85
C SER A 154 -18.06 11.16 11.36
N LEU A 155 -17.19 10.28 10.83
CA LEU A 155 -16.77 10.33 9.45
C LEU A 155 -17.84 9.76 8.51
N ARG A 156 -17.86 10.29 7.29
CA ARG A 156 -18.58 9.76 6.14
C ARG A 156 -17.62 9.34 5.04
N ARG A 157 -16.44 9.96 4.97
CA ARG A 157 -15.41 9.60 4.00
C ARG A 157 -14.04 9.48 4.64
N VAL A 158 -13.31 8.44 4.25
CA VAL A 158 -11.85 8.37 4.35
C VAL A 158 -11.30 8.44 2.92
N VAL A 159 -10.44 9.42 2.68
CA VAL A 159 -9.84 9.65 1.36
C VAL A 159 -8.36 9.30 1.43
N PHE A 160 -7.94 8.35 0.61
CA PHE A 160 -6.55 7.93 0.45
C PHE A 160 -6.01 8.50 -0.86
N VAL A 161 -4.93 9.26 -0.80
CA VAL A 161 -4.25 9.84 -1.95
C VAL A 161 -2.81 9.33 -1.98
N ALA A 162 -2.52 8.42 -2.91
CA ALA A 162 -1.22 7.79 -3.07
C ALA A 162 -0.51 8.26 -4.34
N GLY A 163 0.79 8.57 -4.23
CA GLY A 163 1.70 8.74 -5.36
C GLY A 163 2.82 7.71 -5.33
N GLY A 164 2.88 6.83 -6.34
CA GLY A 164 3.88 5.77 -6.46
C GLY A 164 3.92 4.88 -5.22
N VAL A 165 5.11 4.69 -4.65
CA VAL A 165 5.34 3.91 -3.43
C VAL A 165 4.70 4.48 -2.17
N GLY A 166 4.17 5.71 -2.21
CA GLY A 166 3.31 6.27 -1.16
C GLY A 166 2.00 5.50 -0.94
N VAL A 167 1.68 4.51 -1.80
CA VAL A 167 0.59 3.56 -1.60
C VAL A 167 0.80 2.66 -0.38
N ASN A 168 2.06 2.43 0.06
CA ASN A 168 2.41 1.45 1.09
C ASN A 168 1.61 1.59 2.41
N PRO A 169 1.58 2.76 3.08
CA PRO A 169 0.77 2.88 4.30
C PRO A 169 -0.72 2.74 4.01
N LEU A 170 -1.17 3.24 2.86
CA LEU A 170 -2.60 3.33 2.53
C LEU A 170 -3.19 1.96 2.19
N VAL A 171 -2.42 1.06 1.57
CA VAL A 171 -2.87 -0.32 1.34
C VAL A 171 -3.04 -1.09 2.65
N SER A 172 -2.17 -0.87 3.65
CA SER A 172 -2.31 -1.47 4.98
C SER A 172 -3.58 -0.97 5.67
N MET A 173 -3.85 0.35 5.61
CA MET A 173 -5.07 0.96 6.16
C MET A 173 -6.33 0.42 5.48
N LEU A 174 -6.37 0.43 4.14
CA LEU A 174 -7.50 -0.09 3.36
C LEU A 174 -7.75 -1.58 3.64
N SER A 175 -6.71 -2.40 3.64
CA SER A 175 -6.82 -3.85 3.88
C SER A 175 -7.31 -4.14 5.31
N SER A 176 -6.93 -3.29 6.26
CA SER A 176 -7.40 -3.39 7.65
C SER A 176 -8.86 -2.97 7.80
N LEU A 177 -9.30 -1.93 7.07
CA LEU A 177 -10.72 -1.57 6.95
C LEU A 177 -11.53 -2.72 6.36
N ALA A 178 -11.05 -3.32 5.27
CA ALA A 178 -11.69 -4.43 4.58
C ALA A 178 -11.75 -5.73 5.41
N SER A 179 -10.93 -5.83 6.46
CA SER A 179 -10.88 -6.99 7.37
C SER A 179 -11.61 -6.76 8.69
N SER A 180 -12.15 -5.55 8.90
CA SER A 180 -12.87 -5.16 10.11
C SER A 180 -14.38 -5.18 9.88
N PRO A 181 -15.19 -5.24 10.95
CA PRO A 181 -16.64 -5.05 10.81
C PRO A 181 -16.94 -3.75 10.07
N ALA A 182 -17.84 -3.83 9.09
CA ALA A 182 -18.20 -2.67 8.28
C ALA A 182 -18.67 -1.52 9.17
N THR A 183 -18.20 -0.30 8.88
CA THR A 183 -18.78 0.93 9.41
C THR A 183 -19.76 1.45 8.35
N PRO A 184 -21.08 1.20 8.45
CA PRO A 184 -21.98 1.30 7.29
C PRO A 184 -22.05 2.69 6.65
N ALA A 185 -21.77 3.74 7.44
CA ALA A 185 -21.80 5.13 7.00
C ALA A 185 -20.47 5.63 6.40
N LEU A 186 -19.38 4.86 6.48
CA LEU A 186 -18.05 5.27 6.03
C LEU A 186 -17.77 4.76 4.62
N GLU A 187 -17.47 5.67 3.71
CA GLU A 187 -16.98 5.38 2.36
C GLU A 187 -15.47 5.58 2.26
N ALA A 188 -14.78 4.67 1.57
CA ALA A 188 -13.38 4.82 1.21
C ALA A 188 -13.26 5.37 -0.22
N ARG A 189 -12.54 6.49 -0.40
CA ARG A 189 -12.15 6.99 -1.72
C ARG A 189 -10.66 6.79 -1.89
N PHE A 190 -10.23 5.99 -2.86
CA PHE A 190 -8.81 5.70 -3.08
C PHE A 190 -8.37 6.28 -4.42
N LEU A 191 -7.49 7.27 -4.38
CA LEU A 191 -6.91 7.93 -5.55
C LEU A 191 -5.45 7.50 -5.63
N TYR A 192 -5.11 6.75 -6.68
CA TYR A 192 -3.77 6.19 -6.82
C TYR A 192 -3.12 6.64 -8.12
N SER A 193 -2.05 7.43 -7.99
CA SER A 193 -1.20 7.82 -9.10
C SER A 193 0.03 6.92 -9.21
N ALA A 194 0.27 6.33 -10.38
CA ALA A 194 1.42 5.47 -10.65
C ALA A 194 2.04 5.75 -12.03
N LYS A 195 3.24 5.23 -12.26
CA LYS A 195 3.83 5.19 -13.60
C LYS A 195 3.06 4.17 -14.44
N ASP A 196 2.74 4.52 -15.69
CA ASP A 196 2.13 3.57 -16.64
C ASP A 196 3.14 2.44 -16.93
N PRO A 197 2.82 1.16 -16.64
CA PRO A 197 3.68 0.04 -17.01
C PRO A 197 3.64 -0.26 -18.52
N GLY A 198 2.74 0.38 -19.27
CA GLY A 198 2.47 0.04 -20.66
C GLY A 198 1.72 -1.28 -20.80
N VAL A 199 1.48 -1.66 -22.05
CA VAL A 199 0.90 -2.96 -22.40
C VAL A 199 2.04 -3.92 -22.68
N SER A 200 2.06 -5.07 -22.01
CA SER A 200 3.06 -6.11 -22.26
C SER A 200 2.89 -6.69 -23.66
N GLU A 201 3.99 -7.12 -24.27
CA GLU A 201 3.96 -7.76 -25.60
C GLU A 201 3.01 -8.96 -25.60
N GLY A 202 2.09 -9.00 -26.57
CA GLY A 202 1.06 -10.05 -26.68
C GLY A 202 -0.15 -9.90 -25.74
N SER A 203 -0.25 -8.83 -24.94
CA SER A 203 -1.43 -8.52 -24.13
C SER A 203 -2.30 -7.45 -24.79
N ALA A 204 -3.62 -7.53 -24.61
CA ALA A 204 -4.57 -6.51 -25.05
C ALA A 204 -4.73 -5.35 -24.04
N SER A 205 -4.22 -5.51 -22.81
CA SER A 205 -4.43 -4.56 -21.72
C SER A 205 -3.27 -4.51 -20.73
N ARG A 206 -3.23 -3.43 -19.94
CA ARG A 206 -2.29 -3.26 -18.81
C ARG A 206 -2.61 -4.27 -17.72
N ASN A 207 -1.60 -4.84 -17.08
CA ASN A 207 -1.78 -5.78 -15.98
C ASN A 207 -1.62 -5.08 -14.62
N ALA A 208 -2.63 -5.19 -13.76
CA ALA A 208 -2.61 -4.60 -12.42
C ALA A 208 -1.46 -5.12 -11.54
N ARG A 209 -0.94 -6.33 -11.78
CA ARG A 209 0.19 -6.90 -11.03
C ARG A 209 1.50 -6.14 -11.22
N ASN A 210 1.63 -5.44 -12.34
CA ASN A 210 2.83 -4.63 -12.63
C ASN A 210 2.78 -3.26 -11.92
N ILE A 211 1.64 -2.92 -11.29
CA ILE A 211 1.45 -1.69 -10.52
C ILE A 211 1.32 -2.05 -9.05
N LEU A 212 2.22 -1.51 -8.23
CA LEU A 212 2.35 -1.87 -6.81
C LEU A 212 1.01 -1.84 -6.08
N PHE A 213 0.58 -3.01 -5.58
CA PHE A 213 -0.67 -3.29 -4.86
C PHE A 213 -1.98 -2.99 -5.59
N LEU A 214 -1.97 -2.63 -6.88
CA LEU A 214 -3.21 -2.26 -7.58
C LEU A 214 -4.20 -3.41 -7.63
N GLU A 215 -3.75 -4.63 -7.93
CA GLU A 215 -4.61 -5.83 -7.92
C GLU A 215 -5.29 -6.02 -6.56
N ARG A 216 -4.51 -5.93 -5.46
CA ARG A 216 -5.03 -6.07 -4.09
C ARG A 216 -6.07 -5.00 -3.76
N ILE A 217 -5.80 -3.74 -4.11
CA ILE A 217 -6.70 -2.60 -3.86
C ILE A 217 -7.98 -2.76 -4.68
N ALA A 218 -7.87 -3.07 -5.97
CA ALA A 218 -9.01 -3.27 -6.86
C ALA A 218 -9.93 -4.39 -6.36
N GLN A 219 -9.36 -5.52 -5.92
CA GLN A 219 -10.13 -6.63 -5.34
C GLN A 219 -10.92 -6.21 -4.09
N VAL A 220 -10.36 -5.36 -3.22
CA VAL A 220 -11.07 -4.85 -2.03
C VAL A 220 -12.39 -4.14 -2.40
N PHE A 221 -12.36 -3.32 -3.46
CA PHE A 221 -13.54 -2.59 -3.92
C PHE A 221 -14.47 -3.48 -4.74
N HIS A 222 -13.94 -4.31 -5.63
CA HIS A 222 -14.73 -5.21 -6.47
C HIS A 222 -15.54 -6.22 -5.65
N GLU A 223 -14.94 -6.78 -4.59
CA GLU A 223 -15.60 -7.73 -3.68
C GLU A 223 -16.55 -7.04 -2.68
N GLY A 224 -16.67 -5.71 -2.72
CA GLY A 224 -17.53 -4.96 -1.81
C GLY A 224 -17.11 -5.01 -0.33
N ARG A 225 -15.86 -5.40 -0.03
CA ARG A 225 -15.34 -5.48 1.35
C ARG A 225 -15.26 -4.11 2.02
N VAL A 226 -15.22 -3.04 1.23
CA VAL A 226 -15.44 -1.67 1.67
C VAL A 226 -16.43 -0.99 0.73
N LYS A 227 -17.23 -0.07 1.26
CA LYS A 227 -18.05 0.82 0.43
C LYS A 227 -17.16 1.94 -0.11
N GLY A 228 -17.18 2.21 -1.42
CA GLY A 228 -16.36 3.29 -1.96
C GLY A 228 -15.99 3.17 -3.43
N GLU A 229 -14.99 3.94 -3.84
CA GLU A 229 -14.48 4.00 -5.22
C GLU A 229 -12.94 4.02 -5.25
N LEU A 230 -12.37 3.39 -6.28
CA LEU A 230 -10.97 3.45 -6.66
C LEU A 230 -10.84 4.25 -7.97
N GLU A 231 -10.02 5.31 -7.95
CA GLU A 231 -9.66 6.11 -9.13
C GLU A 231 -8.16 5.98 -9.38
N VAL A 232 -7.76 5.49 -10.56
CA VAL A 232 -6.37 5.25 -10.94
C VAL A 232 -5.90 6.30 -11.95
N PHE A 233 -4.69 6.82 -11.75
CA PHE A 233 -4.07 7.84 -12.57
C PHE A 233 -2.71 7.34 -13.05
N LEU A 234 -2.57 7.07 -14.36
CA LEU A 234 -1.31 6.59 -14.94
C LEU A 234 -0.58 7.74 -15.65
N THR A 235 0.74 7.78 -15.47
CA THR A 235 1.60 8.85 -15.99
C THR A 235 2.83 8.31 -16.70
N GLY A 236 3.31 9.03 -17.73
CA GLY A 236 4.58 8.73 -18.41
C GLY A 236 4.58 7.54 -19.36
N GLY A 237 3.40 7.09 -19.83
CA GLY A 237 3.26 6.12 -20.92
C GLY A 237 2.92 6.78 -22.25
N ASP A 238 2.98 6.03 -23.36
CA ASP A 238 2.70 6.48 -24.73
C ASP A 238 1.20 6.77 -25.00
N THR A 239 0.38 6.87 -23.95
CA THR A 239 -1.01 7.26 -24.09
C THR A 239 -1.05 8.73 -24.52
N LYS A 240 -1.38 8.95 -25.79
CA LYS A 240 -1.68 10.29 -26.32
C LYS A 240 -2.62 10.97 -25.33
N GLU A 241 -2.18 12.10 -24.76
CA GLU A 241 -3.02 12.95 -23.94
C GLU A 241 -4.32 13.21 -24.72
N SER A 242 -5.39 12.52 -24.34
CA SER A 242 -6.70 12.79 -24.89
C SER A 242 -7.17 14.06 -24.20
N ALA A 243 -6.72 15.20 -24.74
CA ALA A 243 -7.31 16.49 -24.48
C ALA A 243 -8.82 16.35 -24.65
N GLY A 244 -9.56 16.83 -23.65
CA GLY A 244 -10.95 16.43 -23.39
C GLY A 244 -11.88 16.48 -24.60
N MET A 245 -12.71 15.46 -24.70
CA MET A 245 -14.06 15.56 -25.25
C MET A 245 -14.84 14.32 -24.77
N ASP A 246 -16.09 14.53 -24.39
CA ASP A 246 -17.06 13.52 -23.94
C ASP A 246 -17.39 12.50 -25.04
N GLY A 247 -16.44 11.61 -25.35
CA GLY A 247 -16.63 10.45 -26.22
C GLY A 247 -16.47 9.17 -25.42
N GLU A 248 -17.36 8.21 -25.63
CA GLU A 248 -17.27 6.86 -25.06
C GLU A 248 -15.88 6.27 -25.32
N LYS A 249 -15.07 6.17 -24.26
CA LYS A 249 -13.76 5.52 -24.33
C LYS A 249 -13.98 4.04 -24.63
N GLY A 250 -13.51 3.59 -25.79
CA GLY A 250 -13.49 2.19 -26.16
C GLY A 250 -12.72 1.33 -25.16
N ASP A 251 -12.95 0.02 -25.21
CA ASP A 251 -12.42 -1.02 -24.30
C ASP A 251 -10.88 -1.07 -24.15
N GLU A 252 -10.13 -0.30 -24.95
CA GLU A 252 -8.67 -0.33 -25.03
C GLU A 252 -7.94 0.38 -23.85
N ASP A 253 -8.63 1.24 -23.10
CA ASP A 253 -8.06 2.04 -21.99
C ASP A 253 -8.39 1.45 -20.61
N ARG A 254 -8.16 0.15 -20.41
CA ARG A 254 -8.45 -0.53 -19.15
C ARG A 254 -7.25 -1.29 -18.58
N ILE A 255 -7.28 -1.51 -17.27
CA ILE A 255 -6.31 -2.32 -16.55
C ILE A 255 -6.98 -3.64 -16.19
N ALA A 256 -6.44 -4.76 -16.67
CA ALA A 256 -6.85 -6.10 -16.28
C ALA A 256 -6.40 -6.42 -14.85
N VAL A 257 -7.33 -6.95 -14.07
CA VAL A 257 -7.15 -7.40 -12.69
C VAL A 257 -7.53 -8.87 -12.64
N ALA A 258 -6.68 -9.72 -12.06
CA ALA A 258 -7.05 -11.12 -11.92
C ALA A 258 -8.14 -11.29 -10.85
N GLY A 259 -9.09 -12.19 -11.14
CA GLY A 259 -10.17 -12.53 -10.23
C GLY A 259 -9.68 -13.14 -8.94
N GLY A 260 -10.35 -12.81 -7.84
CA GLY A 260 -10.20 -13.54 -6.60
C GLY A 260 -10.68 -14.98 -6.75
N ASP A 261 -10.11 -15.89 -5.96
CA ASP A 261 -10.55 -17.28 -5.85
C ASP A 261 -11.92 -17.34 -5.15
N ASN A 262 -12.98 -17.00 -5.89
CA ASN A 262 -14.35 -17.11 -5.42
C ASN A 262 -14.77 -18.57 -5.57
N GLY A 263 -14.81 -19.30 -4.45
CA GLY A 263 -15.33 -20.65 -4.34
C GLY A 263 -16.84 -20.79 -4.60
N THR A 264 -17.41 -20.01 -5.51
CA THR A 264 -18.77 -20.18 -6.02
C THR A 264 -18.70 -21.14 -7.20
N LYS A 265 -18.96 -22.42 -6.90
CA LYS A 265 -19.44 -23.38 -7.89
C LYS A 265 -20.83 -22.92 -8.31
N ASP A 266 -20.96 -22.29 -9.47
CA ASP A 266 -22.07 -22.48 -10.38
C ASP A 266 -21.66 -21.89 -11.74
N GLY A 267 -21.78 -22.72 -12.77
CA GLY A 267 -21.11 -22.54 -14.05
C GLY A 267 -21.51 -21.29 -14.80
N ASP A 268 -20.53 -20.44 -15.06
CA ASP A 268 -20.23 -19.93 -16.40
C ASP A 268 -18.72 -19.65 -16.44
N ASP A 269 -18.08 -19.93 -17.56
CA ASP A 269 -16.62 -20.09 -17.71
C ASP A 269 -15.88 -18.73 -17.81
N ASP A 270 -16.26 -17.75 -16.98
CA ASP A 270 -15.58 -16.46 -16.88
C ASP A 270 -14.75 -16.45 -15.59
N GLN A 271 -13.46 -16.80 -15.73
CA GLN A 271 -12.47 -16.61 -14.68
C GLN A 271 -12.67 -15.20 -14.12
N GLY A 272 -12.93 -15.04 -12.82
CA GLY A 272 -13.42 -13.80 -12.18
C GLY A 272 -12.56 -12.53 -12.31
N ASN A 273 -11.65 -12.50 -13.28
CA ASN A 273 -10.96 -11.35 -13.82
C ASN A 273 -11.95 -10.24 -14.15
N PHE A 274 -11.53 -9.02 -13.90
CA PHE A 274 -12.29 -7.83 -14.24
C PHE A 274 -11.33 -6.74 -14.69
N THR A 275 -11.88 -5.69 -15.26
CA THR A 275 -11.09 -4.57 -15.73
C THR A 275 -11.51 -3.29 -15.02
N ILE A 276 -10.53 -2.44 -14.70
CA ILE A 276 -10.79 -1.13 -14.09
C ILE A 276 -10.36 -0.01 -15.04
N PRO A 277 -11.09 1.13 -15.07
CA PRO A 277 -10.69 2.28 -15.85
C PRO A 277 -9.51 3.01 -15.19
N PHE A 278 -8.81 3.83 -15.97
CA PHE A 278 -7.79 4.76 -15.45
C PHE A 278 -7.81 6.10 -16.20
N HIS A 279 -7.18 7.10 -15.60
CA HIS A 279 -6.96 8.40 -16.20
C HIS A 279 -5.49 8.55 -16.63
N SER A 280 -5.23 8.83 -17.91
CA SER A 280 -3.90 9.10 -18.46
C SER A 280 -3.44 10.53 -18.16
N ARG A 281 -3.42 10.92 -16.88
CA ARG A 281 -2.99 12.24 -16.39
C ARG A 281 -2.61 12.16 -14.92
N ARG A 282 -1.97 13.20 -14.40
CA ARG A 282 -1.76 13.35 -12.95
C ARG A 282 -3.09 13.57 -12.23
N CYS A 283 -3.23 12.98 -11.05
CA CYS A 283 -4.27 13.35 -10.09
C CYS A 283 -4.08 14.81 -9.67
N THR A 284 -5.18 15.57 -9.55
CA THR A 284 -5.14 16.97 -9.12
C THR A 284 -5.98 17.18 -7.88
N VAL A 285 -5.52 18.06 -7.00
CA VAL A 285 -6.22 18.39 -5.76
C VAL A 285 -7.54 19.13 -6.03
N ASN A 286 -7.57 20.04 -7.02
CA ASN A 286 -8.71 20.91 -7.32
C ASN A 286 -9.93 20.19 -7.89
N THR A 287 -9.72 19.06 -8.56
CA THR A 287 -10.81 18.29 -9.19
C THR A 287 -11.04 16.97 -8.48
N ASP A 288 -10.02 16.12 -8.44
CA ASP A 288 -10.18 14.71 -8.09
C ASP A 288 -10.27 14.55 -6.58
N VAL A 289 -9.32 15.15 -5.86
CA VAL A 289 -9.34 15.12 -4.39
C VAL A 289 -10.53 15.91 -3.85
N ALA A 290 -10.89 17.05 -4.45
CA ALA A 290 -12.08 17.81 -4.09
C ALA A 290 -13.36 16.96 -4.16
N LYS A 291 -13.57 16.28 -5.30
CA LYS A 291 -14.69 15.35 -5.51
C LYS A 291 -14.68 14.22 -4.47
N ALA A 292 -13.50 13.64 -4.21
CA ALA A 292 -13.33 12.57 -3.25
C ALA A 292 -13.65 13.00 -1.81
N VAL A 293 -13.20 14.18 -1.39
CA VAL A 293 -13.49 14.77 -0.07
C VAL A 293 -14.98 15.02 0.12
N GLY A 294 -15.64 15.61 -0.88
CA GLY A 294 -17.05 16.00 -0.75
C GLY A 294 -17.24 17.00 0.38
N ASN A 295 -18.00 16.63 1.42
CA ASN A 295 -18.16 17.50 2.59
C ASN A 295 -16.92 17.38 3.52
N PRO A 296 -16.07 18.42 3.62
CA PRO A 296 -14.80 18.32 4.34
C PRO A 296 -14.98 18.12 5.85
N ARG A 297 -16.11 18.54 6.42
CA ARG A 297 -16.45 18.36 7.84
C ARG A 297 -16.55 16.89 8.26
N PHE A 298 -16.93 16.01 7.32
CA PHE A 298 -17.13 14.59 7.57
C PHE A 298 -16.08 13.72 6.87
N ALA A 299 -15.00 14.33 6.39
CA ALA A 299 -13.91 13.64 5.74
C ALA A 299 -12.66 13.62 6.62
N VAL A 300 -11.81 12.63 6.37
CA VAL A 300 -10.39 12.60 6.73
C VAL A 300 -9.60 12.23 5.48
N VAL A 301 -8.47 12.91 5.26
CA VAL A 301 -7.62 12.71 4.07
C VAL A 301 -6.25 12.23 4.52
N TYR A 302 -5.78 11.15 3.91
CA TYR A 302 -4.43 10.63 4.04
C TYR A 302 -3.70 10.84 2.72
N VAL A 303 -2.61 11.61 2.74
CA VAL A 303 -1.79 11.90 1.57
C VAL A 303 -0.41 11.28 1.77
N CYS A 304 0.04 10.44 0.83
CA CYS A 304 1.38 9.87 0.89
C CYS A 304 2.01 9.77 -0.50
N GLY A 305 3.24 10.24 -0.61
CA GLY A 305 3.97 10.33 -1.87
C GLY A 305 5.22 11.21 -1.76
N VAL A 306 5.71 11.70 -2.90
CA VAL A 306 6.88 12.59 -2.94
C VAL A 306 6.59 13.96 -2.29
N PRO A 307 7.60 14.64 -1.72
CA PRO A 307 7.40 15.86 -0.95
C PRO A 307 6.61 16.95 -1.67
N THR A 308 6.93 17.21 -2.94
CA THR A 308 6.26 18.24 -3.75
C THR A 308 4.75 17.99 -3.87
N MET A 309 4.36 16.76 -4.20
CA MET A 309 2.95 16.37 -4.26
C MET A 309 2.27 16.54 -2.90
N THR A 310 2.89 16.05 -1.84
CA THR A 310 2.29 16.09 -0.50
C THR A 310 2.13 17.52 0.02
N ASP A 311 3.13 18.38 -0.19
CA ASP A 311 3.11 19.77 0.27
C ASP A 311 2.02 20.56 -0.46
N ASP A 312 1.93 20.42 -1.78
CA ASP A 312 0.90 21.09 -2.58
C ASP A 312 -0.52 20.66 -2.18
N PHE A 313 -0.72 19.36 -1.95
CA PHE A 313 -2.05 18.83 -1.62
C PHE A 313 -2.45 19.24 -0.20
N VAL A 314 -1.56 19.12 0.78
CA VAL A 314 -1.83 19.52 2.17
C VAL A 314 -2.09 21.03 2.27
N ALA A 315 -1.30 21.85 1.59
CA ALA A 315 -1.50 23.30 1.57
C ALA A 315 -2.87 23.67 1.00
N LYS A 316 -3.32 23.00 -0.07
CA LYS A 316 -4.63 23.27 -0.66
C LYS A 316 -5.79 22.77 0.20
N LEU A 317 -5.68 21.58 0.79
CA LEU A 317 -6.71 20.98 1.63
C LEU A 317 -6.96 21.81 2.91
N THR A 318 -5.89 22.30 3.53
CA THR A 318 -5.94 23.08 4.78
C THR A 318 -6.06 24.59 4.55
N GLY A 319 -5.85 25.06 3.31
CA GLY A 319 -5.95 26.45 2.93
C GLY A 319 -7.37 27.01 3.12
N ARG A 320 -7.47 28.33 3.33
CA ARG A 320 -8.74 29.02 3.54
C ARG A 320 -9.62 28.99 2.30
N GLU A 321 -10.93 28.81 2.50
CA GLU A 321 -11.91 28.82 1.39
C GLU A 321 -11.88 30.12 0.57
N ALA A 322 -11.70 31.27 1.24
CA ALA A 322 -11.60 32.58 0.59
C ALA A 322 -10.39 32.70 -0.37
N GLU A 323 -9.37 31.87 -0.19
CA GLU A 323 -8.15 31.81 -1.01
C GLU A 323 -8.18 30.58 -1.95
N GLY A 324 -9.36 29.94 -2.07
CA GLY A 324 -9.62 28.77 -2.88
C GLY A 324 -9.15 27.45 -2.27
N GLY A 325 -8.77 27.40 -0.98
CA GLY A 325 -8.52 26.15 -0.26
C GLY A 325 -9.80 25.45 0.21
N PHE A 326 -9.69 24.27 0.82
CA PHE A 326 -10.88 23.49 1.21
C PHE A 326 -11.30 23.68 2.67
N GLY A 327 -10.58 24.51 3.43
CA GLY A 327 -10.91 24.83 4.81
C GLY A 327 -10.89 23.64 5.76
N MET A 328 -10.18 22.56 5.42
CA MET A 328 -10.12 21.38 6.29
C MET A 328 -9.36 21.68 7.58
N GLU A 329 -9.87 21.19 8.70
CA GLU A 329 -9.13 21.24 9.96
C GLU A 329 -7.82 20.46 9.80
N PRO A 330 -6.65 21.03 10.18
CA PRO A 330 -5.35 20.39 9.93
C PRO A 330 -5.23 18.96 10.45
N HIS A 331 -5.85 18.65 11.60
CA HIS A 331 -5.82 17.30 12.19
C HIS A 331 -6.59 16.25 11.36
N ARG A 332 -7.41 16.67 10.39
CA ARG A 332 -8.13 15.80 9.44
C ARG A 332 -7.36 15.56 8.14
N VAL A 333 -6.21 16.18 7.95
CA VAL A 333 -5.34 16.00 6.79
C VAL A 333 -4.03 15.42 7.29
N LEU A 334 -3.90 14.11 7.19
CA LEU A 334 -2.70 13.38 7.58
C LEU A 334 -1.79 13.24 6.36
N CYS A 335 -0.48 13.38 6.58
CA CYS A 335 0.50 13.31 5.52
C CYS A 335 1.73 12.50 5.96
N GLU A 336 2.23 11.65 5.07
CA GLU A 336 3.53 10.98 5.21
C GLU A 336 4.33 11.19 3.93
N LYS A 337 5.56 11.70 4.05
CA LYS A 337 6.43 11.99 2.90
C LYS A 337 7.36 10.85 2.61
N TRP A 338 7.53 10.53 1.33
CA TRP A 338 8.49 9.54 0.86
C TRP A 338 9.73 10.24 0.30
N TRP A 339 10.87 10.07 0.97
CA TRP A 339 12.09 10.89 0.81
C TRP A 339 13.24 10.19 0.07
#